data_AF-A0A7S0L9M3-F1
#
_entry.id   AF-A0A7S0L9M3-F1
#
_cell.length_a   1.000
_cell.length_b   1.000
_cell.length_c   1.000
_cell.angle_alpha   90.00
_cell.angle_beta   90.00
_cell.angle_gamma   90.00
#
_symmetry.space_group_name_H-M   'P 1'
#
loop_
_entity.id
_entity.type
_entity.pdbx_description
1 polymer ?
#
loop_
_entity_poly.entity_id
_entity_poly.type
_entity_poly.pdbx_seq_one_letter_code
_entity_poly.pdbx_strand_id
1 'polypeptide(L)'
;FSTEIMAPPSVPRRVRLLLLLLGYAEGIQLGSWTTRSPGQIFSPHIARTPSRAYLVASLDARPLPASDEAVQDPALLAASTPTLPIFPCGDELDRKILALSIPAMINFLILPITQAVDLYWVGKMGEALATAGQAAANQVFSTAFWLTSFVPTITTPQVAAASAAGDQEEVQRTVGEAIVLSAMLGLLITVLVVLFQHKALSTI
;
A
#
# COMPACT_ATOMS: atom_id res chain seq x y z
N PHE A 1 17.69 -26.17 32.73
CA PHE A 1 16.51 -26.77 32.08
C PHE A 1 16.23 -25.92 30.86
N SER A 2 17.01 -25.98 29.78
CA SER A 2 17.25 -27.14 28.90
C SER A 2 15.93 -27.74 28.43
N THR A 3 15.36 -27.14 27.38
CA THR A 3 14.38 -27.80 26.52
C THR A 3 14.79 -27.50 25.07
N GLU A 4 15.21 -28.58 24.43
CA GLU A 4 15.56 -28.74 23.02
C GLU A 4 14.71 -27.88 22.08
N ILE A 5 15.40 -27.14 21.21
CA ILE A 5 14.83 -26.64 19.98
C ILE A 5 14.63 -27.85 19.06
N MET A 6 13.39 -28.32 19.03
CA MET A 6 12.86 -29.30 18.09
C MET A 6 13.19 -28.86 16.65
N ALA A 7 14.11 -29.56 15.99
CA ALA A 7 14.39 -29.40 14.58
C ALA A 7 13.15 -29.79 13.75
N PRO A 8 12.64 -28.92 12.86
CA PRO A 8 11.52 -29.30 12.00
C PRO A 8 11.95 -30.34 10.94
N PRO A 9 11.07 -31.28 10.57
CA PRO A 9 11.39 -32.46 9.78
C PRO A 9 11.88 -32.12 8.37
N SER A 10 12.74 -32.99 7.83
CA SER A 10 13.43 -32.87 6.55
C SER A 10 12.49 -32.56 5.37
N VAL A 11 12.43 -31.27 5.01
CA VAL A 11 11.69 -30.80 3.84
C VAL A 11 12.35 -31.37 2.56
N PRO A 12 11.60 -32.03 1.66
CA PRO A 12 12.14 -32.63 0.45
C PRO A 12 12.85 -31.59 -0.43
N ARG A 13 14.00 -31.96 -1.03
CA ARG A 13 14.89 -31.05 -1.79
C ARG A 13 14.18 -30.17 -2.82
N ARG A 14 13.07 -30.64 -3.40
CA ARG A 14 12.26 -29.88 -4.37
C ARG A 14 11.50 -28.71 -3.73
N VAL A 15 10.99 -28.88 -2.51
CA VAL A 15 10.31 -27.81 -1.76
C VAL A 15 11.33 -26.80 -1.23
N ARG A 16 12.54 -27.25 -0.87
CA ARG A 16 13.64 -26.36 -0.50
C ARG A 16 14.12 -25.50 -1.69
N LEU A 17 14.11 -26.04 -2.90
CA LEU A 17 14.43 -25.27 -4.12
C LEU A 17 13.29 -24.29 -4.46
N LEU A 18 12.02 -24.69 -4.27
CA LEU A 18 10.88 -23.81 -4.50
C LEU A 18 10.84 -22.65 -3.50
N LEU A 19 11.14 -22.91 -2.23
CA LEU A 19 11.26 -21.89 -1.18
C LEU A 19 12.48 -20.98 -1.39
N LEU A 20 13.60 -21.51 -1.92
CA LEU A 20 14.74 -20.68 -2.31
C LEU A 20 14.43 -19.81 -3.52
N LEU A 21 13.66 -20.30 -4.49
CA LEU A 21 13.25 -19.51 -5.66
C LEU A 21 12.17 -18.47 -5.33
N LEU A 22 11.22 -18.79 -4.43
CA LEU A 22 10.27 -17.81 -3.89
C LEU A 22 10.95 -16.78 -2.99
N GLY A 23 11.89 -17.20 -2.13
CA GLY A 23 12.64 -16.30 -1.26
C GLY A 23 13.67 -15.42 -1.99
N TYR A 24 14.16 -15.83 -3.17
CA TYR A 24 15.04 -14.99 -3.99
C TYR A 24 14.28 -13.89 -4.74
N ALA A 25 12.98 -14.08 -5.00
CA ALA A 25 12.10 -13.03 -5.50
C ALA A 25 11.78 -11.96 -4.43
N GLU A 26 11.91 -12.30 -3.14
CA GLU A 26 11.90 -11.36 -2.00
C GLU A 26 13.30 -10.82 -1.66
N GLY A 27 14.23 -10.86 -2.62
CA GLY A 27 15.63 -10.45 -2.49
C GLY A 27 15.88 -8.94 -2.41
N ILE A 28 14.98 -8.15 -1.83
CA ILE A 28 15.20 -6.77 -1.41
C ILE A 28 14.51 -6.60 -0.04
N GLN A 29 15.31 -6.45 1.03
CA GLN A 29 14.94 -6.21 2.46
C GLN A 29 14.94 -7.38 3.48
N LEU A 30 15.88 -8.33 3.41
CA LEU A 30 16.20 -9.20 4.56
C LEU A 30 17.59 -8.91 5.17
N GLY A 31 17.92 -7.62 5.30
CA GLY A 31 19.19 -7.12 5.86
C GLY A 31 19.11 -6.29 7.14
N SER A 32 17.92 -5.94 7.67
CA SER A 32 17.82 -5.06 8.85
C SER A 32 16.72 -5.38 9.87
N TRP A 33 15.99 -6.49 9.72
CA TRP A 33 14.86 -6.82 10.60
C TRP A 33 15.19 -7.77 11.76
N THR A 34 16.41 -8.29 11.90
CA THR A 34 16.73 -9.30 12.92
C THR A 34 17.53 -8.78 14.13
N THR A 35 17.81 -7.48 14.23
CA THR A 35 18.51 -6.89 15.40
C THR A 35 17.84 -5.64 16.00
N ARG A 36 16.58 -5.33 15.68
CA ARG A 36 15.85 -4.28 16.40
C ARG A 36 15.23 -4.86 17.67
N SER A 37 15.91 -4.61 18.79
CA SER A 37 15.46 -4.91 20.15
C SER A 37 14.01 -4.45 20.39
N PRO A 38 13.15 -5.25 21.03
CA PRO A 38 11.75 -4.90 21.28
C PRO A 38 11.68 -3.77 22.31
N GLY A 39 11.61 -2.52 21.85
CA GLY A 39 11.52 -1.37 22.76
C GLY A 39 11.58 0.02 22.13
N GLN A 40 11.89 0.16 20.84
CA GLN A 40 11.88 1.47 20.17
C GLN A 40 10.94 1.48 18.98
N ILE A 41 9.64 1.52 19.28
CA ILE A 41 8.62 1.89 18.32
C ILE A 41 8.41 3.41 18.48
N PHE A 42 8.96 4.17 17.53
CA PHE A 42 8.39 5.41 17.01
C PHE A 42 7.92 6.45 18.06
N SER A 43 8.81 7.39 18.45
CA SER A 43 8.38 8.66 19.04
C SER A 43 8.50 9.78 18.02
N PRO A 44 7.42 10.17 17.32
CA PRO A 44 7.41 11.41 16.56
C PRO A 44 7.18 12.55 17.56
N HIS A 45 8.25 13.23 17.97
CA HIS A 45 8.15 14.53 18.65
C HIS A 45 7.64 15.59 17.67
N ILE A 46 6.33 15.55 17.38
CA ILE A 46 5.62 16.69 16.80
C ILE A 46 5.40 17.65 17.97
N ALA A 47 6.28 18.64 18.10
CA ALA A 47 6.10 19.76 19.01
C ALA A 47 4.88 20.58 18.56
N ARG A 48 3.68 20.15 19.00
CA ARG A 48 2.44 20.92 18.85
C ARG A 48 2.42 21.96 19.96
N THR A 49 2.41 23.24 19.61
CA THR A 49 2.01 24.32 20.52
C THR A 49 0.61 23.98 21.05
N PRO A 50 0.43 23.68 22.35
CA PRO A 50 -0.86 23.25 22.85
C PRO A 50 -1.85 24.42 22.83
N SER A 51 -2.96 24.26 22.12
CA SER A 51 -4.11 25.16 22.18
C SER A 51 -4.51 25.38 23.63
N ARG A 52 -4.77 26.64 24.04
CA ARG A 52 -5.06 27.05 25.42
C ARG A 52 -6.07 26.16 26.17
N ALA A 53 -7.01 25.54 25.47
CA ALA A 53 -7.96 24.58 26.04
C ALA A 53 -7.29 23.33 26.64
N TYR A 54 -6.24 22.80 26.00
CA TYR A 54 -5.46 21.66 26.51
C TYR A 54 -4.66 22.02 27.75
N LEU A 55 -4.10 23.24 27.80
CA LEU A 55 -3.33 23.70 28.96
C LEU A 55 -4.21 23.81 30.20
N VAL A 56 -5.43 24.31 30.07
CA VAL A 56 -6.38 24.41 31.19
C VAL A 56 -6.82 23.02 31.67
N ALA A 57 -7.05 22.08 30.75
CA ALA A 57 -7.39 20.69 31.11
C ALA A 57 -6.24 19.95 31.80
N SER A 58 -4.98 20.24 31.44
CA SER A 58 -3.80 19.60 32.05
C SER A 58 -3.48 20.10 33.46
N LEU A 59 -3.91 21.30 33.82
CA LEU A 59 -3.69 21.89 35.15
C LEU A 59 -4.63 21.32 36.21
N ASP A 60 -5.75 20.72 35.79
CA ASP A 60 -6.76 20.11 36.67
C ASP A 60 -6.57 18.59 36.82
N ALA A 61 -5.48 18.04 36.26
CA ALA A 61 -5.18 16.62 36.30
C ALA A 61 -4.73 16.19 37.71
N ARG A 62 -5.64 15.55 38.46
CA ARG A 62 -5.33 14.80 39.68
C ARG A 62 -4.23 13.76 39.41
N PRO A 63 -3.42 13.37 40.42
CA PRO A 63 -2.38 12.36 40.26
C PRO A 63 -2.97 11.08 39.68
N LEU A 64 -2.48 10.64 38.53
CA LEU A 64 -2.94 9.43 37.87
C LEU A 64 -2.60 8.22 38.76
N PRO A 65 -3.57 7.33 39.08
CA PRO A 65 -3.29 6.11 39.82
C PRO A 65 -2.35 5.19 39.04
N ALA A 66 -1.62 4.32 39.76
CA ALA A 66 -0.65 3.41 39.16
C ALA A 66 -1.28 2.62 38.01
N SER A 67 -0.53 2.45 36.92
CA SER A 67 -0.99 1.95 35.62
C SER A 67 -1.76 0.62 35.65
N ASP A 68 -1.66 -0.16 36.72
CA ASP A 68 -2.39 -1.43 36.89
C ASP A 68 -3.85 -1.24 37.32
N GLU A 69 -4.19 -0.17 38.07
CA GLU A 69 -5.57 0.10 38.51
C GLU A 69 -6.41 0.78 37.42
N ALA A 70 -5.78 1.59 36.56
CA ALA A 70 -6.46 2.33 35.50
C ALA A 70 -7.04 1.43 34.38
N VAL A 71 -6.52 0.21 34.22
CA VAL A 71 -6.95 -0.73 33.17
C VAL A 71 -8.20 -1.52 33.58
N GLN A 72 -8.50 -1.62 34.88
CA GLN A 72 -9.58 -2.47 35.39
C GLN A 72 -10.91 -1.73 35.61
N ASP A 73 -10.91 -0.39 35.64
CA ASP A 73 -12.13 0.38 35.81
C ASP A 73 -12.78 0.72 34.45
N PRO A 74 -13.90 0.06 34.07
CA PRO A 74 -14.58 0.33 32.81
C PRO A 74 -15.07 1.77 32.68
N ALA A 75 -15.25 2.50 33.80
CA ALA A 75 -15.63 3.90 33.78
C ALA A 75 -14.47 4.82 33.34
N LEU A 76 -13.22 4.49 33.69
CA LEU A 76 -12.03 5.23 33.27
C LEU A 76 -11.67 4.96 31.80
N LEU A 77 -11.91 3.74 31.29
CA LEU A 77 -11.80 3.42 29.86
C LEU A 77 -12.86 4.17 29.02
N ALA A 78 -14.08 4.29 29.53
CA ALA A 78 -15.14 5.08 28.89
C ALA A 78 -14.83 6.58 28.90
N ALA A 79 -14.24 7.10 29.99
CA ALA A 79 -13.86 8.52 30.12
C ALA A 79 -12.61 8.91 29.31
N SER A 80 -11.73 7.94 29.01
CA SER A 80 -10.52 8.15 28.21
C SER A 80 -10.71 7.89 26.73
N THR A 81 -11.90 7.46 26.29
CA THR A 81 -12.24 7.35 24.87
C THR A 81 -12.52 8.76 24.35
N PRO A 82 -11.62 9.40 23.58
CA PRO A 82 -11.89 10.74 23.06
C PRO A 82 -13.13 10.66 22.18
N THR A 83 -14.21 11.32 22.59
CA THR A 83 -15.44 11.45 21.81
C THR A 83 -15.14 12.34 20.61
N LEU A 84 -14.57 11.75 19.56
CA LEU A 84 -14.30 12.48 18.33
C LEU A 84 -15.64 12.83 17.68
N PRO A 85 -15.86 14.11 17.29
CA PRO A 85 -17.07 14.50 16.58
C PRO A 85 -17.20 13.69 15.28
N ILE A 86 -18.38 13.10 15.05
CA ILE A 86 -18.67 12.21 13.90
C ILE A 86 -18.71 13.01 12.58
N PHE A 87 -18.94 14.32 12.66
CA PHE A 87 -19.05 15.20 11.51
C PHE A 87 -17.82 16.12 11.38
N PRO A 88 -17.35 16.39 10.15
CA PRO A 88 -16.25 17.31 9.91
C PRO A 88 -16.58 18.68 10.50
N CYS A 89 -15.70 19.19 11.36
CA CYS A 89 -15.88 20.46 12.07
C CYS A 89 -15.38 21.66 11.26
N GLY A 90 -14.88 21.45 10.03
CA GLY A 90 -14.27 22.48 9.21
C GLY A 90 -12.94 22.97 9.77
N ASP A 91 -12.24 22.10 10.50
CA ASP A 91 -10.98 22.42 11.15
C ASP A 91 -9.79 22.32 10.17
N GLU A 92 -8.58 22.65 10.64
CA GLU A 92 -7.36 22.60 9.81
C GLU A 92 -7.09 21.19 9.27
N LEU A 93 -7.52 20.16 10.02
CA LEU A 93 -7.38 18.76 9.64
C LEU A 93 -8.33 18.41 8.48
N ASP A 94 -9.61 18.79 8.57
CA ASP A 94 -10.59 18.61 7.50
C ASP A 94 -10.11 19.28 6.19
N ARG A 95 -9.56 20.49 6.30
CA ARG A 95 -8.99 21.19 5.13
C ARG A 95 -7.79 20.46 4.54
N LYS A 96 -6.90 19.88 5.36
CA LYS A 96 -5.78 19.06 4.89
C LYS A 96 -6.25 17.76 4.24
N ILE A 97 -7.25 17.10 4.84
CA ILE A 97 -7.84 15.89 4.28
C ILE A 97 -8.47 16.22 2.92
N LEU A 98 -9.28 17.27 2.81
CA LEU A 98 -9.86 17.68 1.53
C LEU A 98 -8.79 18.02 0.48
N ALA A 99 -7.70 18.70 0.88
CA ALA A 99 -6.60 19.02 -0.02
C ALA A 99 -5.86 17.78 -0.56
N LEU A 100 -5.83 16.66 0.18
CA LEU A 100 -5.26 15.39 -0.27
C LEU A 100 -6.27 14.51 -1.00
N SER A 101 -7.53 14.51 -0.56
CA SER A 101 -8.59 13.66 -1.10
C SER A 101 -9.07 14.12 -2.47
N ILE A 102 -9.16 15.44 -2.72
CA ILE A 102 -9.56 15.97 -4.05
C ILE A 102 -8.64 15.46 -5.17
N PRO A 103 -7.30 15.63 -5.11
CA PRO A 103 -6.43 15.11 -6.16
C PRO A 103 -6.46 13.58 -6.26
N ALA A 104 -6.60 12.86 -5.12
CA ALA A 104 -6.75 11.41 -5.13
C ALA A 104 -8.04 10.95 -5.84
N MET A 105 -9.17 11.64 -5.60
CA MET A 105 -10.44 11.36 -6.26
C MET A 105 -10.36 11.62 -7.76
N ILE A 106 -9.74 12.73 -8.18
CA ILE A 106 -9.53 13.04 -9.60
C ILE A 106 -8.70 11.92 -10.23
N ASN A 107 -7.60 11.51 -9.60
CA ASN A 107 -6.75 10.42 -10.08
C ASN A 107 -7.54 9.12 -10.26
N PHE A 108 -8.46 8.80 -9.35
CA PHE A 108 -9.31 7.61 -9.45
C PHE A 108 -10.38 7.71 -10.55
N LEU A 109 -10.82 8.93 -10.89
CA LEU A 109 -11.82 9.18 -11.92
C LEU A 109 -11.26 9.19 -13.35
N ILE A 110 -9.96 9.45 -13.52
CA ILE A 110 -9.34 9.51 -14.86
C ILE A 110 -9.55 8.20 -15.63
N LEU A 111 -9.24 7.07 -15.01
CA LEU A 111 -9.34 5.76 -15.67
C LEU A 111 -10.76 5.44 -16.18
N PRO A 112 -11.84 5.50 -15.38
CA PRO A 112 -13.18 5.21 -15.87
C PRO A 112 -13.68 6.23 -16.91
N ILE A 113 -13.28 7.51 -16.78
CA ILE A 113 -13.63 8.53 -17.79
C ILE A 113 -12.98 8.19 -19.14
N THR A 114 -11.69 7.85 -19.14
CA THR A 114 -10.98 7.44 -20.36
C THR A 114 -11.65 6.22 -21.00
N GLN A 115 -11.96 5.19 -20.21
CA GLN A 115 -12.61 3.98 -20.71
C GLN A 115 -14.02 4.25 -21.28
N ALA A 116 -14.77 5.16 -20.67
CA ALA A 116 -16.08 5.58 -21.18
C ALA A 116 -15.98 6.33 -22.51
N VAL A 117 -14.97 7.20 -22.66
CA VAL A 117 -14.70 7.94 -23.90
C VAL A 117 -14.29 6.98 -25.02
N ASP A 118 -13.41 6.02 -24.74
CA ASP A 118 -12.98 5.02 -25.72
C ASP A 118 -14.16 4.16 -26.21
N LEU A 119 -15.00 3.71 -25.27
CA LEU A 119 -16.20 2.95 -25.59
C LEU A 119 -17.23 3.77 -26.39
N TYR A 120 -17.39 5.05 -26.08
CA TYR A 120 -18.29 5.95 -26.83
C TYR A 120 -17.88 6.06 -28.30
N TRP A 121 -16.58 6.25 -28.58
CA TRP A 121 -16.08 6.36 -29.94
C TRP A 121 -16.19 5.04 -30.70
N VAL A 122 -15.85 3.90 -30.08
CA VAL A 122 -16.03 2.58 -30.69
C VAL A 122 -17.50 2.28 -30.96
N GLY A 123 -18.40 2.63 -30.05
CA GLY A 123 -19.84 2.43 -30.23
C GLY A 123 -20.41 3.25 -31.39
N LYS A 124 -19.85 4.45 -31.66
CA LYS A 124 -20.26 5.30 -32.79
C LYS A 124 -19.88 4.73 -34.15
N MET A 125 -18.96 3.75 -34.21
CA MET A 125 -18.56 3.12 -35.48
C MET A 125 -19.68 2.22 -36.07
N GLY A 126 -20.68 1.83 -35.27
CA GLY A 126 -21.83 1.05 -35.74
C GLY A 126 -21.51 -0.40 -36.12
N GLU A 127 -20.26 -0.83 -36.01
CA GLU A 127 -19.82 -2.19 -36.29
C GLU A 127 -19.82 -3.05 -35.02
N ALA A 128 -20.63 -4.11 -35.02
CA ALA A 128 -20.68 -5.07 -33.92
C ALA A 128 -19.31 -5.73 -33.66
N LEU A 129 -18.52 -5.96 -34.72
CA LEU A 129 -17.17 -6.50 -34.64
C LEU A 129 -16.20 -5.56 -33.91
N ALA A 130 -16.27 -4.25 -34.17
CA ALA A 130 -15.42 -3.27 -33.49
C ALA A 130 -15.72 -3.20 -31.99
N THR A 131 -17.01 -3.25 -31.61
CA THR A 131 -17.44 -3.22 -30.20
C THR A 131 -17.06 -4.52 -29.47
N ALA A 132 -17.22 -5.68 -30.12
CA ALA A 132 -16.78 -6.97 -29.59
C ALA A 132 -15.24 -7.04 -29.42
N GLY A 133 -14.49 -6.48 -30.37
CA GLY A 133 -13.03 -6.34 -30.28
C GLY A 133 -12.58 -5.51 -29.08
N GLN A 134 -13.24 -4.37 -28.83
CA GLN A 134 -12.97 -3.54 -27.65
C GLN A 134 -13.24 -4.28 -26.33
N ALA A 135 -14.31 -5.07 -26.26
CA ALA A 135 -14.61 -5.88 -25.07
C ALA A 135 -13.53 -6.93 -24.82
N ALA A 136 -13.06 -7.62 -25.87
CA ALA A 136 -11.96 -8.57 -25.76
C ALA A 136 -10.64 -7.89 -25.34
N ALA A 137 -10.34 -6.71 -25.89
CA ALA A 137 -9.18 -5.92 -25.50
C ALA A 137 -9.24 -5.50 -24.02
N ASN A 138 -10.41 -5.05 -23.55
CA ASN A 138 -10.61 -4.68 -22.15
C ASN A 138 -10.40 -5.86 -21.19
N GLN A 139 -10.82 -7.08 -21.60
CA GLN A 139 -10.56 -8.28 -20.81
C GLN A 139 -9.05 -8.55 -20.65
N VAL A 140 -8.29 -8.48 -21.75
CA VAL A 140 -6.83 -8.66 -21.73
C VAL A 140 -6.15 -7.58 -20.88
N PHE A 141 -6.56 -6.32 -21.06
CA PHE A 141 -6.07 -5.19 -20.27
C PHE A 141 -6.34 -5.38 -18.78
N SER A 142 -7.55 -5.80 -18.41
CA SER A 142 -7.92 -6.04 -17.01
C SER A 142 -7.05 -7.12 -16.39
N THR A 143 -6.79 -8.22 -17.09
CA THR A 143 -5.88 -9.27 -16.61
C THR A 143 -4.45 -8.77 -16.43
N ALA A 144 -3.92 -8.00 -17.41
CA ALA A 144 -2.59 -7.41 -17.31
C ALA A 144 -2.48 -6.41 -16.14
N PHE A 145 -3.54 -5.63 -15.89
CA PHE A 145 -3.63 -4.73 -14.75
C PHE A 145 -3.54 -5.51 -13.44
N TRP A 146 -4.34 -6.56 -13.25
CA TRP A 146 -4.25 -7.42 -12.06
C TRP A 146 -2.85 -8.01 -11.83
N LEU A 147 -2.16 -8.40 -12.90
CA LEU A 147 -0.77 -8.90 -12.81
C LEU A 147 0.24 -7.83 -12.41
N THR A 148 -0.05 -6.54 -12.61
CA THR A 148 0.88 -5.43 -12.33
C THR A 148 0.52 -4.67 -11.05
N SER A 149 -0.72 -4.78 -10.56
CA SER A 149 -1.22 -4.06 -9.37
C SER A 149 -0.46 -4.33 -8.07
N PHE A 150 0.37 -5.37 -8.01
CA PHE A 150 1.23 -5.62 -6.85
C PHE A 150 2.42 -4.65 -6.76
N VAL A 151 2.92 -4.12 -7.88
CA VAL A 151 4.12 -3.27 -7.90
C VAL A 151 3.93 -1.99 -7.07
N PRO A 152 2.84 -1.22 -7.23
CA PRO A 152 2.58 -0.05 -6.38
C PRO A 152 2.33 -0.44 -4.93
N THR A 153 1.70 -1.58 -4.69
CA THR A 153 1.41 -2.08 -3.33
C THR A 153 2.69 -2.33 -2.53
N ILE A 154 3.77 -2.78 -3.18
CA ILE A 154 5.08 -3.02 -2.55
C ILE A 154 5.91 -1.73 -2.47
N THR A 155 5.90 -0.92 -3.53
CA THR A 155 6.79 0.26 -3.66
C THR A 155 6.32 1.45 -2.82
N THR A 156 5.01 1.72 -2.78
CA THR A 156 4.44 2.88 -2.10
C THR A 156 4.82 2.98 -0.61
N PRO A 157 4.72 1.90 0.21
CA PRO A 157 5.14 1.98 1.61
C PRO A 157 6.65 2.17 1.78
N GLN A 158 7.49 1.61 0.89
CA GLN A 158 8.95 1.82 0.94
C GLN A 158 9.30 3.29 0.70
N VAL A 159 8.71 3.91 -0.33
CA VAL A 159 8.91 5.33 -0.64
C VAL A 159 8.34 6.22 0.47
N ALA A 160 7.19 5.86 1.04
CA ALA A 160 6.59 6.61 2.15
C ALA A 160 7.48 6.56 3.41
N ALA A 161 8.08 5.42 3.74
CA ALA A 161 8.98 5.27 4.87
C ALA A 161 10.29 6.06 4.67
N ALA A 162 10.89 6.00 3.47
CA ALA A 162 12.09 6.75 3.13
C ALA A 162 11.85 8.27 3.14
N SER A 163 10.71 8.71 2.59
CA SER A 163 10.29 10.11 2.60
C SER A 163 10.06 10.62 4.03
N ALA A 164 9.48 9.80 4.92
CA ALA A 164 9.31 10.13 6.32
C ALA A 164 10.64 10.23 7.10
N ALA A 165 11.69 9.53 6.67
CA ALA A 165 13.03 9.59 7.27
C ALA A 165 13.84 10.82 6.82
N GLY A 166 13.36 11.57 5.82
CA GLY A 166 14.04 12.76 5.29
C GLY A 166 15.20 12.46 4.34
N ASP A 167 15.42 11.20 3.97
CA ASP A 167 16.48 10.78 3.06
C ASP A 167 15.99 10.83 1.60
N GLN A 168 16.27 11.95 0.93
CA GLN A 168 15.87 12.19 -0.46
C GLN A 168 16.65 11.32 -1.45
N GLU A 169 17.87 10.89 -1.11
CA GLU A 169 18.71 10.07 -1.99
C GLU A 169 18.16 8.64 -2.06
N GLU A 170 17.79 8.08 -0.91
CA GLU A 170 17.17 6.76 -0.84
C GLU A 170 15.77 6.72 -1.49
N VAL A 171 15.00 7.82 -1.38
CA VAL A 171 13.72 7.98 -2.09
C VAL A 171 13.93 7.91 -3.61
N GLN A 172 14.89 8.66 -4.15
CA GLN A 172 15.15 8.68 -5.60
C GLN A 172 15.62 7.32 -6.11
N ARG A 173 16.47 6.64 -5.35
CA ARG A 173 16.95 5.30 -5.68
C ARG A 173 15.81 4.29 -5.72
N THR A 174 14.98 4.26 -4.67
CA THR A 174 13.83 3.34 -4.58
C THR A 174 12.84 3.57 -5.71
N VAL A 175 12.55 4.84 -6.02
CA VAL A 175 11.66 5.19 -7.14
C VAL A 175 12.28 4.79 -8.49
N GLY A 176 13.57 4.99 -8.68
CA GLY A 176 14.29 4.58 -9.88
C GLY A 176 14.26 3.06 -10.10
N GLU A 177 14.54 2.29 -9.04
CA GLU A 177 14.46 0.83 -9.07
C GLU A 177 13.02 0.36 -9.40
N ALA A 178 12.00 0.99 -8.81
CA ALA A 178 10.61 0.67 -9.11
C ALA A 178 10.19 1.00 -10.56
N ILE A 179 10.67 2.11 -11.14
CA ILE A 179 10.42 2.45 -12.54
C ILE A 179 11.06 1.40 -13.46
N VAL A 180 12.30 1.00 -13.20
CA VAL A 180 12.97 -0.03 -14.00
C VAL A 180 12.25 -1.38 -13.87
N LEU A 181 11.86 -1.78 -12.66
CA LEU A 181 11.13 -3.02 -12.43
C LEU A 181 9.77 -3.03 -13.13
N SER A 182 9.01 -1.94 -13.04
CA SER A 182 7.72 -1.81 -13.73
C SER A 182 7.86 -1.80 -15.25
N ALA A 183 8.90 -1.15 -15.79
CA ALA A 183 9.20 -1.17 -17.21
C ALA A 183 9.56 -2.58 -17.71
N MET A 184 10.38 -3.32 -16.95
CA MET A 184 10.71 -4.72 -17.25
C MET A 184 9.48 -5.62 -17.20
N LEU A 185 8.61 -5.44 -16.21
CA LEU A 185 7.37 -6.19 -16.07
C LEU A 185 6.42 -5.91 -17.24
N GLY A 186 6.22 -4.63 -17.58
CA GLY A 186 5.41 -4.21 -18.71
C GLY A 186 5.92 -4.79 -20.03
N LEU A 187 7.24 -4.72 -20.28
CA LEU A 187 7.86 -5.31 -21.46
C LEU A 187 7.65 -6.83 -21.51
N LEU A 188 7.81 -7.53 -20.38
CA LEU A 188 7.57 -8.97 -20.30
C LEU A 188 6.12 -9.33 -20.65
N ILE A 189 5.14 -8.57 -20.13
CA ILE A 189 3.72 -8.76 -20.45
C ILE A 189 3.47 -8.51 -21.94
N THR A 190 4.00 -7.41 -22.50
CA THR A 190 3.88 -7.11 -23.93
C THR A 190 4.45 -8.24 -24.78
N VAL A 191 5.65 -8.76 -24.45
CA VAL A 191 6.27 -9.88 -25.17
C VAL A 191 5.41 -11.14 -25.05
N LEU A 192 4.89 -11.47 -23.86
CA LEU A 192 4.00 -12.62 -23.69
C LEU A 192 2.76 -12.51 -24.58
N VAL A 193 2.09 -11.35 -24.57
CA VAL A 193 0.90 -11.10 -25.40
C VAL A 193 1.26 -11.20 -26.88
N VAL A 194 2.40 -10.64 -27.31
CA VAL A 194 2.86 -10.68 -28.70
C VAL A 194 3.22 -12.09 -29.18
N LEU A 195 3.83 -12.90 -28.34
CA LEU A 195 4.13 -14.30 -28.67
C LEU A 195 2.87 -15.15 -28.73
N PHE A 196 1.89 -14.88 -27.85
CA PHE A 196 0.64 -15.62 -27.80
C PHE A 196 -0.27 -15.31 -29.00
N GLN A 197 -0.33 -14.05 -29.46
CA GLN A 197 -1.09 -13.72 -30.68
C GLN A 197 -0.57 -14.48 -31.90
N HIS A 198 0.76 -14.64 -32.05
CA HIS A 198 1.32 -15.39 -33.18
C HIS A 198 0.88 -16.86 -33.16
N LYS A 199 0.78 -17.48 -31.99
CA LYS A 199 0.26 -18.86 -31.86
C LYS A 199 -1.26 -18.95 -32.05
N ALA A 200 -2.00 -17.93 -31.63
CA ALA A 200 -3.45 -17.89 -31.79
C ALA A 200 -3.86 -17.69 -33.26
N LEU A 201 -3.17 -16.81 -33.98
CA LEU A 201 -3.40 -16.55 -35.41
C LEU A 201 -2.89 -17.65 -36.33
N SER A 202 -1.92 -18.47 -35.92
CA SER A 202 -1.47 -19.61 -36.73
C SER A 202 -2.37 -20.84 -36.64
N THR A 203 -3.38 -20.83 -35.76
CA THR A 203 -4.24 -21.99 -35.47
C THR A 203 -5.67 -21.82 -36.04
N ILE A 204 -6.03 -20.61 -36.48
CA ILE A 204 -7.26 -20.29 -37.22
C ILE A 204 -6.93 -20.23 -38.71
#